data_AF-R5AKJ9-F1
#
_entry.id   AF-R5AKJ9-F1
#
_cell.length_a   1.000
_cell.length_b   1.000
_cell.length_c   1.000
_cell.angle_alpha   90.00
_cell.angle_beta   90.00
_cell.angle_gamma   90.00
#
_symmetry.space_group_name_H-M   'P 1'
#
loop_
_entity.id
_entity.type
_entity.pdbx_description
1 polymer ?
#
loop_
_entity_poly.entity_id
_entity_poly.type
_entity_poly.pdbx_seq_one_letter_code
_entity_poly.pdbx_strand_id
1 'polypeptide(L)'
;MKPLFLIFLGAILISATPPTEWSGRSGSNLKDAIAATARPRRLSPDPATFLRASGDIRCAFEPEATATQPVEVVSSRWWRFDSDTQRRDTIAADILNFVSGTGDVAALKSDYPPSTVTTPTFDNGHWRVGDVAVGNDVTTGWEPPAELRGDVARTVFYMLTVYQSGVLDPWAWLIATDTPYPGLTAYGIATLLGWHTADPVSETERRRNDAAEQLQGNRNPFVDFPELTDYLWGEKAGDIYTPDSDVPLPLRSRYRLSDERIDLYSPLVGEGAEWSVDGRPAGASSLKPRDLGIGLHELSYRLNDEFGRVIIEITQ
;
A
#
# COMPACT_ATOMS: atom_id res chain seq x y z
N MET A 1 29.30 -23.27 13.78
CA MET A 1 28.01 -23.97 13.94
C MET A 1 27.38 -23.55 15.26
N LYS A 2 26.38 -22.66 15.21
CA LYS A 2 25.47 -22.37 16.33
C LYS A 2 24.08 -22.80 15.87
N PRO A 3 23.34 -23.63 16.62
CA PRO A 3 21.96 -23.88 16.30
C PRO A 3 21.19 -22.62 16.70
N LEU A 4 20.74 -21.83 15.73
CA LEU A 4 19.77 -20.80 16.00
C LEU A 4 18.41 -21.52 16.09
N PHE A 5 18.06 -21.95 17.29
CA PHE A 5 16.71 -22.44 17.60
C PHE A 5 15.77 -21.22 17.55
N LEU A 6 15.30 -20.85 16.36
CA LEU A 6 14.06 -20.08 16.26
C LEU A 6 12.89 -21.06 16.28
N ILE A 7 12.37 -21.27 17.49
CA ILE A 7 10.99 -21.70 17.65
C ILE A 7 10.14 -20.49 17.25
N PHE A 8 9.73 -20.41 15.98
CA PHE A 8 8.61 -19.57 15.60
C PHE A 8 7.32 -20.23 16.10
N LEU A 9 6.95 -19.94 17.35
CA LEU A 9 5.54 -19.93 17.72
C LEU A 9 4.95 -18.67 17.07
N GLY A 10 4.22 -18.86 15.96
CA GLY A 10 3.56 -17.78 15.23
C GLY A 10 4.27 -17.40 13.94
N ALA A 11 4.15 -18.24 12.91
CA ALA A 11 4.17 -17.73 11.55
C ALA A 11 2.98 -16.77 11.44
N ILE A 12 3.25 -15.46 11.40
CA ILE A 12 2.21 -14.47 11.19
C ILE A 12 1.79 -14.62 9.73
N LEU A 13 0.62 -15.22 9.53
CA LEU A 13 -0.02 -15.39 8.25
C LEU A 13 -0.33 -14.00 7.67
N ILE A 14 0.44 -13.63 6.64
CA ILE A 14 0.13 -12.55 5.72
C ILE A 14 -1.14 -12.97 4.96
N SER A 15 -2.19 -12.18 5.12
CA SER A 15 -3.54 -12.33 4.58
C SER A 15 -3.75 -11.26 3.49
N ALA A 16 -2.87 -11.20 2.49
CA ALA A 16 -3.15 -10.43 1.29
C ALA A 16 -4.47 -10.94 0.69
N THR A 17 -5.44 -10.04 0.54
CA THR A 17 -6.68 -10.37 -0.17
C THR A 17 -6.30 -10.60 -1.64
N PRO A 18 -6.60 -11.77 -2.21
CA PRO A 18 -6.14 -12.07 -3.56
C PRO A 18 -6.85 -11.17 -4.58
N PRO A 19 -6.16 -10.80 -5.67
CA PRO A 19 -6.77 -10.11 -6.81
C PRO A 19 -7.98 -10.83 -7.39
N THR A 20 -8.06 -12.15 -7.21
CA THR A 20 -9.18 -12.97 -7.69
C THR A 20 -10.51 -12.59 -7.05
N GLU A 21 -10.53 -11.96 -5.86
CA GLU A 21 -11.76 -11.45 -5.25
C GLU A 21 -12.30 -10.19 -5.95
N TRP A 22 -11.41 -9.46 -6.63
CA TRP A 22 -11.74 -8.26 -7.38
C TRP A 22 -11.91 -8.51 -8.87
N SER A 23 -11.43 -9.66 -9.37
CA SER A 23 -11.57 -10.07 -10.76
C SER A 23 -13.03 -10.04 -11.22
N GLY A 24 -13.27 -9.55 -12.44
CA GLY A 24 -14.60 -9.41 -13.01
C GLY A 24 -15.35 -8.13 -12.60
N ARG A 25 -14.74 -7.25 -11.79
CA ARG A 25 -15.33 -5.97 -11.36
C ARG A 25 -14.71 -4.80 -12.13
N SER A 26 -15.45 -3.70 -12.25
CA SER A 26 -14.97 -2.46 -12.89
C SER A 26 -15.47 -1.21 -12.16
N GLY A 27 -14.84 -0.07 -12.43
CA GLY A 27 -15.28 1.25 -11.94
C GLY A 27 -15.55 1.30 -10.44
N SER A 28 -16.71 1.83 -10.05
CA SER A 28 -17.11 1.91 -8.63
C SER A 28 -17.20 0.54 -7.96
N ASN A 29 -17.63 -0.52 -8.66
CA ASN A 29 -17.74 -1.86 -8.08
C ASN A 29 -16.37 -2.47 -7.75
N LEU A 30 -15.35 -2.17 -8.55
CA LEU A 30 -13.97 -2.54 -8.29
C LEU A 30 -13.45 -1.77 -7.07
N LYS A 31 -13.64 -0.44 -7.07
CA LYS A 31 -13.22 0.44 -5.96
C LYS A 31 -13.85 0.03 -4.62
N ASP A 32 -15.14 -0.28 -4.62
CA ASP A 32 -15.87 -0.73 -3.43
C ASP A 32 -15.39 -2.09 -2.93
N ALA A 33 -15.06 -3.01 -3.82
CA ALA A 33 -14.52 -4.32 -3.45
C ALA A 33 -13.14 -4.20 -2.81
N ILE A 34 -12.27 -3.37 -3.38
CA ILE A 34 -10.95 -3.06 -2.80
C ILE A 34 -11.12 -2.42 -1.42
N ALA A 35 -12.03 -1.44 -1.31
CA ALA A 35 -12.32 -0.76 -0.05
C ALA A 35 -12.82 -1.72 1.04
N ALA A 36 -13.64 -2.71 0.67
CA ALA A 36 -14.18 -3.69 1.62
C ALA A 36 -13.09 -4.58 2.24
N THR A 37 -12.01 -4.83 1.52
CA THR A 37 -10.95 -5.76 1.93
C THR A 37 -9.72 -5.06 2.51
N ALA A 38 -9.51 -3.78 2.20
CA ALA A 38 -8.34 -3.01 2.59
C ALA A 38 -8.51 -2.17 3.88
N ARG A 39 -9.69 -2.17 4.50
CA ARG A 39 -9.93 -1.45 5.76
C ARG A 39 -9.10 -2.02 6.93
N PRO A 40 -8.53 -1.17 7.79
CA PRO A 40 -7.88 -1.62 9.02
C PRO A 40 -8.81 -2.47 9.89
N ARG A 41 -8.32 -3.64 10.33
CA ARG A 41 -9.04 -4.50 11.29
C ARG A 41 -8.86 -4.02 12.73
N ARG A 42 -7.76 -3.32 12.99
CA ARG A 42 -7.49 -2.59 14.23
C ARG A 42 -6.73 -1.31 13.92
N LEU A 43 -6.91 -0.30 14.78
CA LEU A 43 -6.15 0.94 14.69
C LEU A 43 -4.90 0.83 15.55
N SER A 44 -3.77 1.29 15.02
CA SER A 44 -2.53 1.45 15.77
C SER A 44 -2.25 2.94 15.93
N PRO A 45 -2.27 3.51 17.14
CA PRO A 45 -2.17 4.96 17.32
C PRO A 45 -0.74 5.50 17.22
N ASP A 46 0.26 4.68 16.87
CA ASP A 46 1.67 5.09 16.88
C ASP A 46 2.37 4.89 15.52
N PRO A 47 2.13 5.79 14.55
CA PRO A 47 2.81 5.80 13.26
C PRO A 47 4.34 5.91 13.40
N ALA A 48 4.84 6.60 14.42
CA ALA A 48 6.28 6.76 14.61
C ALA A 48 6.96 5.42 14.97
N THR A 49 6.31 4.61 15.80
CA THR A 49 6.79 3.25 16.11
C THR A 49 6.65 2.30 14.93
N PHE A 50 5.58 2.45 14.14
CA PHE A 50 5.44 1.70 12.88
C PHE A 50 6.60 1.97 11.91
N LEU A 51 6.91 3.24 11.62
CA LEU A 51 7.99 3.59 10.70
C LEU A 51 9.33 2.99 11.18
N ARG A 52 9.63 3.10 12.47
CA ARG A 52 10.81 2.45 13.08
C ARG A 52 10.81 0.93 12.92
N ALA A 53 9.67 0.26 13.11
CA ALA A 53 9.55 -1.19 12.99
C ALA A 53 9.64 -1.69 11.55
N SER A 54 9.20 -0.88 10.57
CA SER A 54 9.24 -1.21 9.14
C SER A 54 10.64 -1.12 8.50
N GLY A 55 11.65 -0.70 9.27
CA GLY A 55 12.99 -0.43 8.75
C GLY A 55 13.15 0.98 8.17
N ASP A 56 12.08 1.77 8.15
CA ASP A 56 12.06 3.19 7.80
C ASP A 56 12.49 4.06 9.01
N ILE A 57 13.69 3.77 9.52
CA ILE A 57 14.18 4.29 10.80
C ILE A 57 14.66 5.75 10.66
N ARG A 58 15.06 6.15 9.44
CA ARG A 58 15.59 7.48 9.14
C ARG A 58 14.93 8.01 7.88
N CYS A 59 14.54 9.27 7.91
CA CYS A 59 14.33 10.02 6.68
C CYS A 59 15.61 9.90 5.84
N ALA A 60 15.54 9.20 4.70
CA ALA A 60 16.70 8.93 3.85
C ALA A 60 17.37 10.20 3.30
N PHE A 61 16.71 11.34 3.48
CA PHE A 61 17.02 12.65 2.93
C PHE A 61 17.62 13.62 3.96
N GLU A 62 17.82 13.19 5.20
CA GLU A 62 18.50 13.98 6.23
C GLU A 62 19.53 13.11 6.98
N PRO A 63 20.84 13.37 6.82
CA PRO A 63 21.89 12.58 7.46
C PRO A 63 22.05 12.92 8.95
N GLU A 64 21.53 14.06 9.41
CA GLU A 64 21.57 14.48 10.81
C GLU A 64 20.44 13.86 11.63
N ALA A 65 20.65 13.73 12.94
CA ALA A 65 19.72 13.10 13.88
C ALA A 65 18.44 13.95 14.15
N THR A 66 17.91 14.65 13.15
CA THR A 66 16.53 15.14 13.22
C THR A 66 15.64 13.92 13.32
N ALA A 67 15.00 13.73 14.48
CA ALA A 67 14.19 12.55 14.74
C ALA A 67 13.13 12.40 13.65
N THR A 68 13.22 11.33 12.85
CA THR A 68 12.21 10.93 11.86
C THR A 68 10.83 11.16 12.42
N GLN A 69 10.05 12.01 11.75
CA GLN A 69 8.66 12.25 12.10
C GLN A 69 7.74 11.60 11.07
N PRO A 70 6.62 11.02 11.50
CA PRO A 70 5.59 10.57 10.59
C PRO A 70 4.95 11.78 9.90
N VAL A 71 4.99 11.80 8.57
CA VAL A 71 4.28 12.78 7.74
C VAL A 71 2.99 12.13 7.27
N GLU A 72 1.85 12.64 7.71
CA GLU A 72 0.52 12.20 7.25
C GLU A 72 0.37 12.59 5.79
N VAL A 73 0.27 11.66 4.85
CA VAL A 73 0.21 11.97 3.41
C VAL A 73 -1.10 12.66 3.05
N VAL A 74 -2.20 12.08 3.47
CA VAL A 74 -3.55 12.58 3.23
C VAL A 74 -4.13 13.07 4.54
N SER A 75 -4.35 14.38 4.67
CA SER A 75 -4.81 14.96 5.94
C SER A 75 -6.18 14.42 6.33
N SER A 76 -6.27 13.80 7.50
CA SER A 76 -7.53 13.37 8.12
C SER A 76 -8.54 14.51 8.30
N ARG A 77 -8.09 15.77 8.27
CA ARG A 77 -8.95 16.96 8.35
C ARG A 77 -9.73 17.22 7.08
N TRP A 78 -9.37 16.58 5.96
CA TRP A 78 -10.12 16.68 4.70
C TRP A 78 -11.54 16.12 4.79
N TRP A 79 -11.77 15.20 5.72
CA TRP A 79 -13.07 14.61 5.93
C TRP A 79 -13.89 15.42 6.94
N ARG A 80 -15.14 15.71 6.56
CA ARG A 80 -16.20 16.14 7.46
C ARG A 80 -17.10 14.93 7.71
N PHE A 81 -17.39 14.66 8.98
CA PHE A 81 -18.05 13.42 9.37
C PHE A 81 -19.42 13.70 9.96
N ASP A 82 -20.44 13.03 9.43
CA ASP A 82 -21.80 13.01 9.98
C ASP A 82 -22.12 11.67 10.71
N SER A 83 -21.20 10.69 10.70
CA SER A 83 -21.45 9.34 11.29
C SER A 83 -20.21 8.64 11.86
N ASP A 84 -20.44 7.62 12.71
CA ASP A 84 -19.45 6.91 13.53
C ASP A 84 -18.51 5.95 12.80
N THR A 85 -18.84 5.51 11.58
CA THR A 85 -18.09 4.46 10.85
C THR A 85 -16.90 5.00 10.05
N GLN A 86 -16.83 6.32 9.86
CA GLN A 86 -15.67 7.03 9.33
C GLN A 86 -15.41 8.14 10.34
N ARG A 87 -14.62 7.89 11.38
CA ARG A 87 -14.22 8.96 12.31
C ARG A 87 -12.86 9.48 11.91
N ARG A 88 -12.62 10.76 12.16
CA ARG A 88 -11.32 11.44 11.99
C ARG A 88 -10.17 10.62 12.58
N ASP A 89 -10.42 9.99 13.73
CA ASP A 89 -9.51 9.12 14.45
C ASP A 89 -9.13 7.84 13.68
N THR A 90 -10.02 7.31 12.82
CA THR A 90 -9.73 6.13 11.99
C THR A 90 -8.73 6.45 10.89
N ILE A 91 -8.89 7.61 10.24
CA ILE A 91 -8.00 8.08 9.17
C ILE A 91 -6.64 8.48 9.74
N ALA A 92 -6.65 9.22 10.86
CA ALA A 92 -5.43 9.65 11.55
C ALA A 92 -4.64 8.49 12.18
N ALA A 93 -5.28 7.34 12.43
CA ALA A 93 -4.63 6.15 13.00
C ALA A 93 -4.36 5.04 11.96
N ASP A 94 -4.57 5.31 10.67
CA ASP A 94 -4.18 4.39 9.61
C ASP A 94 -2.70 4.59 9.27
N ILE A 95 -1.84 3.67 9.71
CA ILE A 95 -0.38 3.76 9.56
C ILE A 95 0.07 3.69 8.09
N LEU A 96 -0.77 3.20 7.18
CA LEU A 96 -0.54 3.25 5.74
C LEU A 96 -0.65 4.67 5.16
N ASN A 97 -1.20 5.62 5.93
CA ASN A 97 -1.29 7.03 5.58
C ASN A 97 0.00 7.82 5.89
N PHE A 98 1.05 7.19 6.39
CA PHE A 98 2.25 7.90 6.86
C PHE A 98 3.51 7.50 6.09
N VAL A 99 4.34 8.50 5.78
CA VAL A 99 5.70 8.35 5.24
C VAL A 99 6.70 8.97 6.21
N SER A 100 7.97 8.57 6.11
CA SER A 100 9.05 9.21 6.86
C SER A 100 9.36 10.61 6.33
N GLY A 101 9.51 11.57 7.26
CA GLY A 101 9.99 12.91 6.96
C GLY A 101 10.63 13.58 8.18
N THR A 102 10.71 14.91 8.14
CA THR A 102 11.19 15.74 9.26
C THR A 102 10.04 16.45 9.97
N GLY A 103 10.29 16.93 11.19
CA GLY A 103 9.29 17.70 11.95
C GLY A 103 8.83 18.96 11.22
N ASP A 104 9.75 19.65 10.54
CA ASP A 104 9.44 20.85 9.77
C ASP A 104 8.56 20.52 8.56
N VAL A 105 8.83 19.42 7.85
CA VAL A 105 7.98 18.95 6.74
C VAL A 105 6.59 18.61 7.24
N ALA A 106 6.47 17.87 8.35
CA ALA A 106 5.18 17.53 8.95
C ALA A 106 4.38 18.79 9.34
N ALA A 107 5.05 19.83 9.86
CA ALA A 107 4.43 21.09 10.25
C ALA A 107 4.02 21.95 9.03
N LEU A 108 4.91 22.10 8.04
CA LEU A 108 4.73 23.00 6.90
C LEU A 108 3.76 22.46 5.86
N LYS A 109 3.76 21.14 5.64
CA LYS A 109 2.79 20.49 4.76
C LYS A 109 1.35 20.78 5.23
N SER A 110 1.11 20.81 6.54
CA SER A 110 -0.21 21.05 7.11
C SER A 110 -1.31 20.20 6.43
N ASP A 111 -2.47 20.79 6.18
CA ASP A 111 -3.59 20.17 5.47
C ASP A 111 -3.49 20.29 3.94
N TYR A 112 -2.35 20.72 3.40
CA TYR A 112 -2.22 20.92 1.95
C TYR A 112 -2.12 19.59 1.19
N PRO A 113 -2.63 19.54 -0.06
CA PRO A 113 -2.56 18.36 -0.92
C PRO A 113 -1.15 18.11 -1.48
N PRO A 114 -0.73 16.83 -1.64
CA PRO A 114 0.44 16.49 -2.44
C PRO A 114 0.27 17.00 -3.86
N SER A 115 1.32 17.60 -4.42
CA SER A 115 1.33 18.28 -5.71
C SER A 115 2.73 18.56 -6.23
N THR A 116 2.82 19.03 -7.47
CA THR A 116 4.06 19.58 -8.03
C THR A 116 4.13 21.08 -7.71
N VAL A 117 5.09 21.49 -6.88
CA VAL A 117 5.21 22.88 -6.43
C VAL A 117 5.83 23.73 -7.53
N THR A 118 5.10 24.76 -7.95
CA THR A 118 5.53 25.70 -9.00
C THR A 118 6.41 26.80 -8.44
N THR A 119 6.06 27.37 -7.28
CA THR A 119 6.87 28.38 -6.59
C THR A 119 7.06 27.97 -5.13
N PRO A 120 8.25 27.50 -4.72
CA PRO A 120 8.46 27.03 -3.36
C PRO A 120 8.57 28.19 -2.38
N THR A 121 7.83 28.13 -1.28
CA THR A 121 8.01 28.96 -0.09
C THR A 121 8.90 28.27 0.95
N PHE A 122 9.03 26.95 0.85
CA PHE A 122 9.98 26.11 1.56
C PHE A 122 10.57 25.08 0.59
N ASP A 123 11.87 24.85 0.70
CA ASP A 123 12.62 23.87 -0.08
C ASP A 123 13.86 23.46 0.73
N ASN A 124 13.94 22.19 1.16
CA ASN A 124 15.14 21.65 1.81
C ASN A 124 15.99 20.78 0.87
N GLY A 125 15.81 20.92 -0.45
CA GLY A 125 16.47 20.11 -1.47
C GLY A 125 15.79 18.75 -1.73
N HIS A 126 14.80 18.38 -0.91
CA HIS A 126 14.08 17.11 -1.01
C HIS A 126 12.56 17.30 -0.99
N TRP A 127 12.06 17.97 0.04
CA TRP A 127 10.67 18.32 0.24
C TRP A 127 10.46 19.79 -0.10
N ARG A 128 9.34 20.08 -0.77
CA ARG A 128 8.97 21.45 -1.15
C ARG A 128 7.56 21.74 -0.68
N VAL A 129 7.31 22.96 -0.22
CA VAL A 129 5.97 23.48 0.08
C VAL A 129 5.87 24.84 -0.56
N GLY A 130 4.74 25.14 -1.19
CA GLY A 130 4.53 26.45 -1.79
C GLY A 130 3.36 26.47 -2.77
N ASP A 131 3.41 27.43 -3.68
CA ASP A 131 2.33 27.66 -4.63
C ASP A 131 2.31 26.58 -5.72
N VAL A 132 1.11 26.13 -6.03
CA VAL A 132 0.76 25.20 -7.11
C VAL A 132 -0.20 25.93 -8.02
N ALA A 133 0.24 26.23 -9.24
CA ALA A 133 -0.60 26.81 -10.28
C ALA A 133 -1.30 25.71 -11.07
N VAL A 134 -2.64 25.75 -11.13
CA VAL A 134 -3.47 24.85 -11.95
C VAL A 134 -4.42 25.69 -12.79
N GLY A 135 -4.15 25.77 -14.09
CA GLY A 135 -4.89 26.66 -14.98
C GLY A 135 -4.69 28.12 -14.55
N ASN A 136 -5.79 28.79 -14.20
CA ASN A 136 -5.77 30.18 -13.71
C ASN A 136 -5.80 30.28 -12.17
N ASP A 137 -5.91 29.15 -11.48
CA ASP A 137 -5.99 29.09 -10.03
C ASP A 137 -4.61 28.84 -9.41
N VAL A 138 -4.38 29.42 -8.23
CA VAL A 138 -3.19 29.19 -7.42
C VAL A 138 -3.63 28.75 -6.03
N THR A 139 -3.03 27.68 -5.53
CA THR A 139 -3.25 27.15 -4.18
C THR A 139 -1.93 26.72 -3.56
N THR A 140 -1.92 26.43 -2.27
CA THR A 140 -0.74 25.84 -1.61
C THR A 140 -0.78 24.32 -1.73
N GLY A 141 0.38 23.72 -1.98
CA GLY A 141 0.60 22.27 -2.00
C GLY A 141 2.01 21.93 -1.54
N TRP A 142 2.30 20.64 -1.46
CA TRP A 142 3.63 20.13 -1.10
C TRP A 142 4.08 19.04 -2.05
N GLU A 143 5.38 18.92 -2.25
CA GLU A 143 6.01 17.99 -3.17
C GLU A 143 7.01 17.12 -2.41
N PRO A 144 6.85 15.79 -2.43
CA PRO A 144 7.84 14.86 -1.88
C PRO A 144 9.08 14.77 -2.79
N PRO A 145 10.20 14.26 -2.25
CA PRO A 145 11.35 13.88 -3.07
C PRO A 145 10.95 12.83 -4.11
N ALA A 146 11.71 12.78 -5.22
CA ALA A 146 11.35 11.98 -6.39
C ALA A 146 11.19 10.48 -6.04
N GLU A 147 12.01 9.98 -5.12
CA GLU A 147 12.07 8.61 -4.65
C GLU A 147 10.95 8.22 -3.66
N LEU A 148 10.07 9.17 -3.30
CA LEU A 148 8.86 8.91 -2.51
C LEU A 148 7.57 9.28 -3.24
N ARG A 149 7.66 9.76 -4.49
CA ARG A 149 6.47 10.22 -5.23
C ARG A 149 5.49 9.07 -5.47
N GLY A 150 5.98 7.88 -5.78
CA GLY A 150 5.19 6.67 -5.99
C GLY A 150 4.55 6.18 -4.72
N ASP A 151 5.31 6.17 -3.61
CA ASP A 151 4.82 5.80 -2.28
C ASP A 151 3.69 6.74 -1.84
N VAL A 152 3.87 8.04 -2.02
CA VAL A 152 2.84 9.06 -1.76
C VAL A 152 1.63 8.83 -2.66
N ALA A 153 1.82 8.57 -3.96
CA ALA A 153 0.72 8.34 -4.88
C ALA A 153 -0.12 7.11 -4.49
N ARG A 154 0.53 5.98 -4.19
CA ARG A 154 -0.14 4.74 -3.75
C ARG A 154 -0.82 4.90 -2.39
N THR A 155 -0.26 5.70 -1.48
CA THR A 155 -0.96 6.07 -0.24
C THR A 155 -2.21 6.91 -0.54
N VAL A 156 -2.16 7.90 -1.43
CA VAL A 156 -3.35 8.70 -1.79
C VAL A 156 -4.44 7.83 -2.43
N PHE A 157 -4.08 6.97 -3.38
CA PHE A 157 -5.01 6.02 -4.01
C PHE A 157 -5.68 5.11 -2.98
N TYR A 158 -4.91 4.59 -2.02
CA TYR A 158 -5.41 3.80 -0.91
C TYR A 158 -6.40 4.58 -0.04
N MET A 159 -6.02 5.77 0.44
CA MET A 159 -6.85 6.55 1.36
C MET A 159 -8.18 6.95 0.72
N LEU A 160 -8.18 7.38 -0.55
CA LEU A 160 -9.41 7.76 -1.26
C LEU A 160 -10.24 6.56 -1.74
N THR A 161 -9.66 5.36 -1.76
CA THR A 161 -10.39 4.11 -1.99
C THR A 161 -11.02 3.58 -0.71
N VAL A 162 -10.32 3.63 0.42
CA VAL A 162 -10.83 3.12 1.70
C VAL A 162 -11.82 4.12 2.32
N TYR A 163 -11.55 5.42 2.25
CA TYR A 163 -12.34 6.47 2.91
C TYR A 163 -13.09 7.32 1.88
N GLN A 164 -14.01 6.68 1.14
CA GLN A 164 -14.60 7.22 -0.09
C GLN A 164 -15.58 8.39 0.05
N SER A 165 -16.12 8.66 1.24
CA SER A 165 -17.16 9.68 1.44
C SER A 165 -16.74 10.73 2.45
N GLY A 166 -17.28 11.94 2.34
CA GLY A 166 -17.09 12.99 3.34
C GLY A 166 -15.86 13.87 3.12
N VAL A 167 -15.12 13.72 2.02
CA VAL A 167 -14.07 14.68 1.62
C VAL A 167 -14.74 16.00 1.26
N LEU A 168 -14.69 16.96 2.18
CA LEU A 168 -15.47 18.20 2.11
C LEU A 168 -14.65 19.42 2.56
N ASP A 169 -13.34 19.28 2.68
CA ASP A 169 -12.45 20.39 3.00
C ASP A 169 -11.99 21.15 1.74
N PRO A 170 -11.96 22.49 1.77
CA PRO A 170 -11.51 23.32 0.66
C PRO A 170 -10.05 23.14 0.26
N TRP A 171 -9.21 22.37 0.97
CA TRP A 171 -7.85 22.07 0.55
C TRP A 171 -7.75 20.80 -0.29
N ALA A 172 -8.69 19.85 -0.11
CA ALA A 172 -8.67 18.57 -0.80
C ALA A 172 -9.02 18.68 -2.30
N TRP A 173 -9.74 19.75 -2.68
CA TRP A 173 -10.29 19.99 -4.03
C TRP A 173 -9.27 19.87 -5.15
N LEU A 174 -7.98 20.12 -4.87
CA LEU A 174 -6.95 20.06 -5.88
C LEU A 174 -6.81 18.64 -6.43
N ILE A 175 -6.92 17.62 -5.56
CA ILE A 175 -6.71 16.22 -5.94
C ILE A 175 -7.96 15.35 -5.81
N ALA A 176 -8.88 15.67 -4.89
CA ALA A 176 -10.03 14.84 -4.57
C ALA A 176 -11.37 15.54 -4.87
N THR A 177 -12.41 14.75 -5.09
CA THR A 177 -13.80 15.22 -5.26
C THR A 177 -14.70 14.69 -4.13
N ASP A 178 -15.89 15.27 -3.98
CA ASP A 178 -16.92 14.78 -3.06
C ASP A 178 -17.69 13.55 -3.58
N THR A 179 -17.41 13.11 -4.81
CA THR A 179 -18.02 11.90 -5.41
C THR A 179 -17.24 10.63 -5.06
N PRO A 180 -17.88 9.47 -4.80
CA PRO A 180 -17.18 8.24 -4.48
C PRO A 180 -16.33 7.68 -5.63
N TYR A 181 -16.76 7.81 -6.88
CA TYR A 181 -16.00 7.38 -8.07
C TYR A 181 -16.18 8.41 -9.19
N PRO A 182 -15.10 8.88 -9.83
CA PRO A 182 -13.70 8.47 -9.65
C PRO A 182 -13.06 8.95 -8.34
N GLY A 183 -13.65 9.92 -7.63
CA GLY A 183 -13.15 10.41 -6.35
C GLY A 183 -11.89 11.28 -6.42
N LEU A 184 -11.29 11.41 -7.61
CA LEU A 184 -10.14 12.25 -7.90
C LEU A 184 -10.50 13.30 -8.96
N THR A 185 -9.86 14.46 -8.89
CA THR A 185 -9.91 15.46 -9.96
C THR A 185 -9.01 15.05 -11.14
N ALA A 186 -9.19 15.69 -12.29
CA ALA A 186 -8.30 15.47 -13.44
C ALA A 186 -6.82 15.78 -13.11
N TYR A 187 -6.58 16.85 -12.34
CA TYR A 187 -5.24 17.18 -11.86
C TYR A 187 -4.68 16.10 -10.92
N GLY A 188 -5.50 15.64 -9.96
CA GLY A 188 -5.14 14.56 -9.04
C GLY A 188 -4.76 13.28 -9.79
N ILE A 189 -5.61 12.84 -10.73
CA ILE A 189 -5.35 11.67 -11.56
C ILE A 189 -4.02 11.81 -12.31
N ALA A 190 -3.84 12.90 -13.05
CA ALA A 190 -2.63 13.11 -13.85
C ALA A 190 -1.35 13.14 -13.00
N THR A 191 -1.39 13.84 -11.86
CA THR A 191 -0.25 13.97 -10.95
C THR A 191 0.09 12.62 -10.31
N LEU A 192 -0.89 11.93 -9.74
CA LEU A 192 -0.67 10.69 -8.99
C LEU A 192 -0.29 9.52 -9.90
N LEU A 193 -0.90 9.39 -11.10
CA LEU A 193 -0.48 8.37 -12.07
C LEU A 193 0.91 8.65 -12.63
N GLY A 194 1.24 9.92 -12.88
CA GLY A 194 2.59 10.32 -13.29
C GLY A 194 3.63 9.96 -12.24
N TRP A 195 3.35 10.23 -10.97
CA TRP A 195 4.21 9.86 -9.84
C TRP A 195 4.32 8.36 -9.65
N HIS A 196 3.21 7.64 -9.70
CA HIS A 196 3.16 6.19 -9.62
C HIS A 196 4.02 5.50 -10.69
N THR A 197 3.99 6.02 -11.92
CA THR A 197 4.76 5.49 -13.04
C THR A 197 6.25 5.83 -12.93
N ALA A 198 6.57 7.05 -12.47
CA ALA A 198 7.95 7.50 -12.34
C ALA A 198 8.71 6.85 -11.18
N ASP A 199 8.00 6.37 -10.15
CA ASP A 199 8.56 5.75 -8.96
C ASP A 199 7.82 4.42 -8.65
N PRO A 200 8.25 3.30 -9.29
CA PRO A 200 7.66 1.98 -9.09
C PRO A 200 7.76 1.47 -7.65
N VAL A 201 6.94 0.47 -7.30
CA VAL A 201 6.94 -0.13 -5.96
C VAL A 201 8.32 -0.65 -5.59
N SER A 202 8.86 -0.15 -4.47
CA SER A 202 10.15 -0.55 -3.94
C SER A 202 10.05 -1.69 -2.92
N GLU A 203 11.16 -2.40 -2.68
CA GLU A 203 11.23 -3.43 -1.64
C GLU A 203 11.02 -2.85 -0.23
N THR A 204 11.39 -1.60 0.00
CA THR A 204 11.10 -0.90 1.26
C THR A 204 9.61 -0.69 1.43
N GLU A 205 8.90 -0.31 0.36
CA GLU A 205 7.44 -0.14 0.40
C GLU A 205 6.71 -1.47 0.62
N ARG A 206 7.19 -2.57 -0.01
CA ARG A 206 6.66 -3.93 0.25
C ARG A 206 6.80 -4.34 1.70
N ARG A 207 7.99 -4.17 2.29
CA ARG A 207 8.24 -4.45 3.72
C ARG A 207 7.38 -3.59 4.64
N ARG A 208 7.16 -2.32 4.28
CA ARG A 208 6.24 -1.43 5.00
C ARG A 208 4.80 -1.97 4.96
N ASN A 209 4.37 -2.46 3.80
CA ASN A 209 3.05 -3.08 3.63
C ASN A 209 2.89 -4.36 4.46
N ASP A 210 3.93 -5.20 4.51
CA ASP A 210 3.96 -6.40 5.36
C ASP A 210 3.90 -6.06 6.85
N ALA A 211 4.65 -5.07 7.30
CA ALA A 211 4.61 -4.60 8.68
C ALA A 211 3.24 -4.00 9.04
N ALA A 212 2.61 -3.27 8.11
CA ALA A 212 1.29 -2.69 8.31
C ALA A 212 0.24 -3.78 8.53
N GLU A 213 0.29 -4.86 7.75
CA GLU A 213 -0.60 -5.99 7.94
C GLU A 213 -0.44 -6.64 9.32
N GLN A 214 0.80 -6.84 9.76
CA GLN A 214 1.07 -7.40 11.07
C GLN A 214 0.51 -6.51 12.19
N LEU A 215 0.51 -5.19 12.00
CA LEU A 215 0.11 -4.22 13.03
C LEU A 215 -1.36 -3.80 12.97
N GLN A 216 -1.99 -3.74 11.80
CA GLN A 216 -3.38 -3.29 11.62
C GLN A 216 -4.30 -4.31 10.96
N GLY A 217 -3.76 -5.39 10.41
CA GLY A 217 -4.51 -6.46 9.76
C GLY A 217 -5.02 -6.10 8.36
N ASN A 218 -4.45 -5.07 7.74
CA ASN A 218 -4.75 -4.64 6.38
C ASN A 218 -3.47 -4.23 5.62
N ARG A 219 -3.59 -4.18 4.30
CA ARG A 219 -2.53 -3.84 3.36
C ARG A 219 -3.01 -2.75 2.42
N ASN A 220 -2.08 -2.02 1.82
CA ASN A 220 -2.33 -1.16 0.68
C ASN A 220 -2.33 -2.00 -0.62
N PRO A 221 -3.49 -2.20 -1.27
CA PRO A 221 -3.60 -3.00 -2.49
C PRO A 221 -2.82 -2.43 -3.68
N PHE A 222 -2.58 -1.11 -3.71
CA PHE A 222 -1.85 -0.46 -4.79
C PHE A 222 -0.33 -0.69 -4.70
N VAL A 223 0.16 -1.23 -3.58
CA VAL A 223 1.53 -1.71 -3.43
C VAL A 223 1.65 -3.16 -3.89
N ASP A 224 0.68 -3.99 -3.54
CA ASP A 224 0.67 -5.41 -3.93
C ASP A 224 0.29 -5.57 -5.43
N PHE A 225 -0.62 -4.72 -5.93
CA PHE A 225 -1.20 -4.73 -7.28
C PHE A 225 -1.23 -3.30 -7.88
N PRO A 226 -0.05 -2.76 -8.29
CA PRO A 226 0.09 -1.43 -8.86
C PRO A 226 -0.85 -1.13 -10.04
N GLU A 227 -1.14 -2.14 -10.85
CA GLU A 227 -2.00 -2.08 -12.03
C GLU A 227 -3.45 -1.68 -11.72
N LEU A 228 -3.91 -1.83 -10.47
CA LEU A 228 -5.23 -1.37 -10.05
C LEU A 228 -5.43 0.12 -10.30
N THR A 229 -4.35 0.91 -10.25
CA THR A 229 -4.40 2.36 -10.52
C THR A 229 -4.87 2.63 -11.95
N ASP A 230 -4.44 1.82 -12.92
CA ASP A 230 -4.79 1.94 -14.32
C ASP A 230 -6.27 1.59 -14.57
N TYR A 231 -6.78 0.53 -13.93
CA TYR A 231 -8.20 0.12 -14.04
C TYR A 231 -9.18 1.07 -13.34
N LEU A 232 -8.71 1.84 -12.35
CA LEU A 232 -9.56 2.80 -11.64
C LEU A 232 -9.50 4.21 -12.23
N TRP A 233 -8.32 4.67 -12.66
CA TRP A 233 -8.08 6.06 -13.04
C TRP A 233 -7.22 6.27 -14.29
N GLY A 234 -6.60 5.20 -14.84
CA GLY A 234 -5.73 5.29 -16.00
C GLY A 234 -6.44 5.00 -17.32
N GLU A 235 -5.72 4.42 -18.28
CA GLU A 235 -6.22 4.14 -19.62
C GLU A 235 -7.30 3.06 -19.62
N LYS A 236 -7.24 2.14 -18.65
CA LYS A 236 -8.23 1.07 -18.43
C LYS A 236 -9.37 1.47 -17.50
N ALA A 237 -9.53 2.76 -17.20
CA ALA A 237 -10.57 3.23 -16.28
C ALA A 237 -11.97 2.79 -16.76
N GLY A 238 -12.63 1.96 -15.95
CA GLY A 238 -13.96 1.42 -16.26
C GLY A 238 -13.95 0.05 -16.97
N ASP A 239 -12.79 -0.45 -17.38
CA ASP A 239 -12.64 -1.82 -17.87
C ASP A 239 -12.80 -2.84 -16.73
N ILE A 240 -13.11 -4.07 -17.11
CA ILE A 240 -13.17 -5.19 -16.18
C ILE A 240 -11.76 -5.52 -15.71
N TYR A 241 -11.54 -5.47 -14.39
CA TYR A 241 -10.30 -5.91 -13.80
C TYR A 241 -10.13 -7.41 -13.98
N THR A 242 -9.04 -7.77 -14.65
CA THR A 242 -8.51 -9.12 -14.72
C THR A 242 -7.07 -9.05 -14.24
N PRO A 243 -6.72 -9.74 -13.14
CA PRO A 243 -5.34 -9.78 -12.66
C PRO A 243 -4.41 -10.25 -13.78
N ASP A 244 -3.25 -9.61 -13.92
CA ASP A 244 -2.28 -10.02 -14.91
C ASP A 244 -1.73 -11.41 -14.54
N SER A 245 -1.86 -12.37 -15.46
CA SER A 245 -1.40 -13.74 -15.25
C SER A 245 0.12 -13.83 -15.13
N ASP A 246 0.86 -12.78 -15.47
CA ASP A 246 2.33 -12.83 -15.48
C ASP A 246 2.97 -12.25 -14.20
N VAL A 247 2.19 -11.57 -13.34
CA VAL A 247 2.69 -10.98 -12.07
C VAL A 247 2.56 -12.00 -10.92
N PRO A 248 3.66 -12.45 -10.28
CA PRO A 248 3.59 -13.40 -9.17
C PRO A 248 2.84 -12.81 -7.96
N LEU A 249 1.86 -13.54 -7.45
CA LEU A 249 1.07 -13.14 -6.28
C LEU A 249 1.74 -13.57 -4.97
N PRO A 250 1.80 -12.72 -3.93
CA PRO A 250 2.31 -13.15 -2.61
C PRO A 250 1.55 -14.35 -2.06
N LEU A 251 2.27 -15.25 -1.37
CA LEU A 251 1.68 -16.41 -0.72
C LEU A 251 0.61 -15.99 0.30
N ARG A 252 -0.56 -16.62 0.17
CA ARG A 252 -1.71 -16.45 1.07
C ARG A 252 -1.79 -17.56 2.10
N SER A 253 -2.40 -17.26 3.24
CA SER A 253 -2.80 -18.26 4.23
C SER A 253 -3.91 -19.20 3.75
N ARG A 254 -4.71 -18.77 2.78
CA ARG A 254 -5.88 -19.50 2.27
C ARG A 254 -6.05 -19.35 0.76
N TYR A 255 -6.39 -20.46 0.11
CA TYR A 255 -6.69 -20.58 -1.30
C TYR A 255 -8.03 -21.30 -1.52
N ARG A 256 -8.65 -21.08 -2.68
CA ARG A 256 -9.77 -21.90 -3.16
C ARG A 256 -9.29 -22.93 -4.17
N LEU A 257 -9.98 -24.06 -4.27
CA LEU A 257 -9.69 -25.08 -5.27
C LEU A 257 -9.84 -24.53 -6.70
N SER A 258 -10.71 -23.52 -6.85
CA SER A 258 -10.98 -22.80 -8.09
C SER A 258 -9.97 -21.68 -8.41
N ASP A 259 -9.07 -21.33 -7.49
CA ASP A 259 -8.02 -20.35 -7.79
C ASP A 259 -7.10 -20.89 -8.91
N GLU A 260 -6.66 -19.99 -9.78
CA GLU A 260 -5.88 -20.37 -10.96
C GLU A 260 -4.50 -20.93 -10.60
N ARG A 261 -3.84 -20.31 -9.61
CA ARG A 261 -2.50 -20.67 -9.15
C ARG A 261 -2.21 -20.23 -7.71
N ILE A 262 -1.16 -20.82 -7.16
CA ILE A 262 -0.43 -20.47 -5.93
C ILE A 262 0.97 -20.09 -6.40
N ASP A 263 1.30 -18.81 -6.42
CA ASP A 263 2.66 -18.37 -6.76
C ASP A 263 3.57 -18.57 -5.55
N LEU A 264 4.70 -19.25 -5.75
CA LEU A 264 5.68 -19.52 -4.72
C LEU A 264 6.58 -18.28 -4.55
N TYR A 265 5.95 -17.22 -4.06
CA TYR A 265 6.53 -15.90 -3.93
C TYR A 265 6.13 -15.29 -2.58
N SER A 266 7.08 -14.64 -1.91
CA SER A 266 6.83 -13.85 -0.71
C SER A 266 7.73 -12.62 -0.78
N PRO A 267 7.21 -11.40 -0.59
CA PRO A 267 8.04 -10.19 -0.58
C PRO A 267 9.17 -10.24 0.46
N LEU A 268 8.94 -10.94 1.58
CA LEU A 268 9.94 -11.12 2.64
C LEU A 268 11.04 -12.14 2.28
N VAL A 269 10.88 -12.87 1.19
CA VAL A 269 11.82 -13.89 0.72
C VAL A 269 12.42 -13.38 -0.59
N GLY A 270 13.70 -13.02 -0.56
CA GLY A 270 14.41 -12.50 -1.73
C GLY A 270 14.35 -13.42 -2.96
N GLU A 271 14.65 -12.86 -4.13
CA GLU A 271 14.65 -13.60 -5.39
C GLU A 271 15.62 -14.80 -5.36
N GLY A 272 15.24 -15.88 -6.06
CA GLY A 272 16.05 -17.09 -6.18
C GLY A 272 15.86 -18.12 -5.06
N ALA A 273 14.87 -17.93 -4.19
CA ALA A 273 14.54 -18.93 -3.16
C ALA A 273 14.05 -20.25 -3.76
N GLU A 274 14.55 -21.35 -3.20
CA GLU A 274 14.11 -22.70 -3.55
C GLU A 274 12.92 -23.11 -2.69
N TRP A 275 11.81 -23.43 -3.33
CA TRP A 275 10.56 -23.79 -2.65
C TRP A 275 10.29 -25.29 -2.64
N SER A 276 9.67 -25.75 -1.55
CA SER A 276 9.15 -27.11 -1.40
C SER A 276 7.72 -27.08 -0.86
N VAL A 277 6.89 -28.01 -1.33
CA VAL A 277 5.51 -28.26 -0.88
C VAL A 277 5.43 -29.65 -0.25
N ASP A 278 4.94 -29.73 0.98
CA ASP A 278 4.79 -30.97 1.76
C ASP A 278 6.08 -31.82 1.77
N GLY A 279 7.22 -31.14 1.93
CA GLY A 279 8.56 -31.74 1.98
C GLY A 279 9.15 -32.14 0.61
N ARG A 280 8.48 -31.83 -0.50
CA ARG A 280 8.95 -32.12 -1.86
C ARG A 280 9.32 -30.84 -2.61
N PRO A 281 10.43 -30.80 -3.36
CA PRO A 281 10.76 -29.64 -4.19
C PRO A 281 9.61 -29.32 -5.14
N ALA A 282 9.20 -28.05 -5.19
CA ALA A 282 8.08 -27.63 -6.03
C ALA A 282 8.41 -27.70 -7.53
N GLY A 283 9.67 -27.47 -7.90
CA GLY A 283 10.15 -27.58 -9.29
C GLY A 283 9.60 -26.53 -10.26
N ALA A 284 8.74 -25.63 -9.79
CA ALA A 284 8.13 -24.53 -10.54
C ALA A 284 7.98 -23.31 -9.64
N SER A 285 7.79 -22.13 -10.24
CA SER A 285 7.51 -20.87 -9.52
C SER A 285 6.05 -20.71 -9.11
N SER A 286 5.15 -21.57 -9.59
CA SER A 286 3.74 -21.59 -9.21
C SER A 286 3.18 -23.00 -9.20
N LEU A 287 2.14 -23.22 -8.40
CA LEU A 287 1.39 -24.47 -8.26
C LEU A 287 -0.08 -24.23 -8.59
N LYS A 288 -0.85 -25.28 -8.88
CA LYS A 288 -2.31 -25.17 -8.97
C LYS A 288 -2.97 -25.72 -7.70
N PRO A 289 -3.87 -24.98 -7.03
CA PRO A 289 -4.54 -25.47 -5.83
C PRO A 289 -5.23 -26.83 -6.03
N ARG A 290 -5.87 -27.02 -7.19
CA ARG A 290 -6.50 -28.31 -7.57
C ARG A 290 -5.54 -29.51 -7.59
N ASP A 291 -4.24 -29.29 -7.80
CA ASP A 291 -3.24 -30.35 -7.86
C ASP A 291 -2.76 -30.74 -6.45
N LEU A 292 -2.91 -29.84 -5.47
CA LEU A 292 -2.60 -30.09 -4.06
C LEU A 292 -3.80 -30.70 -3.31
N GLY A 293 -5.02 -30.30 -3.65
CA GLY A 293 -6.25 -30.78 -3.03
C GLY A 293 -6.70 -29.92 -1.84
N ILE A 294 -7.87 -30.22 -1.28
CA ILE A 294 -8.42 -29.50 -0.12
C ILE A 294 -7.69 -29.96 1.15
N GLY A 295 -7.25 -29.01 1.98
CA GLY A 295 -6.56 -29.30 3.24
C GLY A 295 -5.49 -28.29 3.61
N LEU A 296 -4.70 -28.63 4.63
CA LEU A 296 -3.52 -27.86 5.02
C LEU A 296 -2.30 -28.39 4.29
N HIS A 297 -1.50 -27.49 3.74
CA HIS A 297 -0.24 -27.79 3.04
C HIS A 297 0.89 -26.96 3.64
N GLU A 298 2.08 -27.57 3.79
CA GLU A 298 3.28 -26.86 4.22
C GLU A 298 4.09 -26.43 3.00
N LEU A 299 4.29 -25.12 2.86
CA LEU A 299 5.26 -24.56 1.93
C LEU A 299 6.51 -24.18 2.72
N SER A 300 7.67 -24.55 2.23
CA SER A 300 8.97 -24.16 2.81
C SER A 300 9.87 -23.56 1.76
N TYR A 301 10.74 -22.65 2.18
CA TYR A 301 11.72 -22.02 1.32
C TYR A 301 13.12 -22.14 1.91
N ARG A 302 14.12 -22.12 1.03
CA ARG A 302 15.53 -21.93 1.37
C ARG A 302 16.14 -20.89 0.44
N LEU A 303 16.83 -19.91 1.01
CA LEU A 303 17.60 -18.91 0.29
C LEU A 303 18.94 -18.74 0.99
N ASN A 304 20.02 -19.23 0.36
CA ASN A 304 21.33 -19.33 1.00
C ASN A 304 21.25 -20.10 2.34
N ASP A 305 21.65 -19.48 3.45
CA ASP A 305 21.58 -20.05 4.80
C ASP A 305 20.25 -19.78 5.53
N GLU A 306 19.34 -19.01 4.91
CA GLU A 306 18.02 -18.73 5.47
C GLU A 306 16.98 -19.75 5.01
N PHE A 307 16.10 -20.15 5.92
CA PHE A 307 15.00 -21.05 5.62
C PHE A 307 13.77 -20.69 6.46
N GLY A 308 12.60 -21.00 5.92
CA GLY A 308 11.33 -20.78 6.60
C GLY A 308 10.24 -21.69 6.08
N ARG A 309 9.09 -21.63 6.75
CA ARG A 309 7.90 -22.41 6.39
C ARG A 309 6.63 -21.60 6.63
N VAL A 310 5.63 -21.84 5.79
CA VAL A 310 4.29 -21.28 5.90
C VAL A 310 3.28 -22.41 5.67
N ILE A 311 2.20 -22.39 6.45
CA ILE A 311 1.07 -23.31 6.25
C ILE A 311 0.00 -22.56 5.47
N ILE A 312 -0.49 -23.19 4.40
CA ILE A 312 -1.62 -22.68 3.62
C ILE A 312 -2.80 -23.64 3.75
N GLU A 313 -4.01 -23.11 3.66
CA GLU A 313 -5.24 -23.88 3.66
C GLU A 313 -5.94 -23.77 2.31
N ILE A 314 -6.19 -24.89 1.65
CA ILE A 314 -6.98 -24.96 0.43
C ILE A 314 -8.40 -25.37 0.79
N THR A 315 -9.34 -24.53 0.42
CA THR A 315 -10.78 -24.71 0.64
C THR A 315 -11.50 -24.90 -0.69
N GLN A 316 -12.78 -25.27 -0.61
CA GLN A 316 -13.62 -25.48 -1.78
C GLN A 316 -13.79 -24.21 -2.62
#